data_AF-U1PUF3-F1
#
_entry.id   AF-U1PUF3-F1
#
_cell.length_a   1.000
_cell.length_b   1.000
_cell.length_c   1.000
_cell.angle_alpha   90.00
_cell.angle_beta   90.00
_cell.angle_gamma   90.00
#
_symmetry.space_group_name_H-M   'P 1'
#
loop_
_entity.id
_entity.type
_entity.pdbx_description
1 polymer ?
#
loop_
_entity_poly.entity_id
_entity_poly.type
_entity_poly.pdbx_seq_one_letter_code
_entity_poly.pdbx_strand_id
1 'polypeptide(L)'
;MTIDAKPVKKSIVSDLEFDVRTSKRVAWSRWEFTVVAPFEIEVCNASYGFEKNEHTYRVMVDEQGIPVSCTCKGFTHYHSPNGRVCKHMLAVAVIGGPTLLNAAVAFSPHSEPSGETETETMYERLKPDGGAPEATVETETEAETCPNDDPHCDGPDAEELCCFECYLSR
;
A
#
# COMPACT_ATOMS: atom_id res chain seq x y z
N MET A 1 -11.72 -43.37 -15.16
CA MET A 1 -11.30 -42.16 -14.42
C MET A 1 -11.76 -40.96 -15.22
N THR A 2 -12.91 -40.40 -14.86
CA THR A 2 -13.40 -39.13 -15.40
C THR A 2 -12.60 -38.02 -14.74
N ILE A 3 -11.78 -37.34 -15.52
CA ILE A 3 -11.11 -36.11 -15.11
C ILE A 3 -12.14 -34.98 -15.19
N ASP A 4 -12.71 -34.61 -14.05
CA ASP A 4 -13.49 -33.39 -13.90
C ASP A 4 -12.55 -32.19 -14.15
N ALA A 5 -12.46 -31.74 -15.40
CA ALA A 5 -11.76 -30.52 -15.76
C ALA A 5 -12.51 -29.35 -15.13
N LYS A 6 -12.01 -28.82 -14.01
CA LYS A 6 -12.46 -27.53 -13.48
C LYS A 6 -12.41 -26.51 -14.63
N PRO A 7 -13.48 -25.71 -14.85
CA PRO A 7 -13.48 -24.74 -15.91
C PRO A 7 -12.33 -23.76 -15.69
N VAL A 8 -11.40 -23.70 -16.64
CA VAL A 8 -10.35 -22.68 -16.67
C VAL A 8 -11.07 -21.34 -16.74
N LYS A 9 -11.00 -20.56 -15.66
CA LYS A 9 -11.56 -19.21 -15.62
C LYS A 9 -10.87 -18.40 -16.71
N LYS A 10 -11.61 -18.00 -17.74
CA LYS A 10 -11.12 -17.08 -18.77
C LYS A 10 -10.67 -15.79 -18.08
N SER A 11 -9.59 -15.18 -18.56
CA SER A 11 -9.14 -13.88 -18.06
C SER A 11 -10.20 -12.84 -18.39
N ILE A 12 -10.60 -12.01 -17.42
CA ILE A 12 -11.54 -10.88 -17.61
C ILE A 12 -11.10 -9.99 -18.78
N VAL A 13 -9.79 -9.86 -19.00
CA VAL A 13 -9.21 -9.08 -20.10
C VAL A 13 -9.64 -9.61 -21.48
N SER A 14 -9.90 -10.92 -21.62
CA SER A 14 -10.33 -11.53 -22.88
C SER A 14 -11.73 -11.13 -23.31
N ASP A 15 -12.56 -10.64 -22.37
CA ASP A 15 -13.94 -10.22 -22.63
C ASP A 15 -14.06 -8.72 -22.95
N LEU A 16 -12.94 -7.96 -22.88
CA LEU A 16 -12.93 -6.51 -23.12
C LEU A 16 -12.49 -6.18 -24.56
N GLU A 17 -13.24 -5.31 -25.24
CA GLU A 17 -12.84 -4.80 -26.56
C GLU A 17 -11.97 -3.53 -26.44
N PHE A 18 -10.71 -3.61 -26.89
CA PHE A 18 -9.76 -2.50 -26.91
C PHE A 18 -8.81 -2.58 -28.11
N ASP A 19 -8.23 -1.45 -28.51
CA ASP A 19 -7.23 -1.41 -29.57
C ASP A 19 -5.78 -1.56 -29.05
N VAL A 20 -4.87 -1.90 -29.96
CA VAL A 20 -3.43 -2.05 -29.66
C VAL A 20 -2.82 -0.74 -29.13
N ARG A 21 -3.36 0.41 -29.54
CA ARG A 21 -2.90 1.71 -29.04
C ARG A 21 -3.23 1.88 -27.56
N THR A 22 -4.42 1.50 -27.14
CA THR A 22 -4.90 1.59 -25.77
C THR A 22 -4.12 0.65 -24.87
N SER A 23 -3.88 -0.59 -25.30
CA SER A 23 -3.05 -1.54 -24.53
C SER A 23 -1.61 -1.04 -24.33
N LYS A 24 -0.97 -0.49 -25.38
CA LYS A 24 0.36 0.13 -25.26
C LYS A 24 0.37 1.32 -24.29
N ARG A 25 -0.64 2.19 -24.37
CA ARG A 25 -0.76 3.34 -23.44
C ARG A 25 -0.94 2.90 -21.99
N VAL A 26 -1.66 1.80 -21.76
CA VAL A 26 -1.79 1.20 -20.42
C VAL A 26 -0.43 0.70 -19.94
N ALA A 27 0.29 -0.07 -20.78
CA ALA A 27 1.59 -0.63 -20.43
C ALA A 27 2.69 0.43 -20.16
N TRP A 28 2.63 1.59 -20.82
CA TRP A 28 3.61 2.67 -20.64
C TRP A 28 3.23 3.68 -19.54
N SER A 29 2.07 3.53 -18.91
CA SER A 29 1.63 4.42 -17.84
C SER A 29 1.91 3.81 -16.47
N ARG A 30 2.13 4.66 -15.48
CA ARG A 30 2.10 4.30 -14.05
C ARG A 30 0.69 4.50 -13.52
N TRP A 31 0.26 3.59 -12.66
CA TRP A 31 -1.12 3.54 -12.19
C TRP A 31 -1.15 3.42 -10.66
N GLU A 32 -2.06 4.17 -10.05
CA GLU A 32 -2.45 4.03 -8.65
C GLU A 32 -3.96 3.69 -8.63
N PHE A 33 -4.35 2.81 -7.71
CA PHE A 33 -5.72 2.34 -7.59
C PHE A 33 -6.18 2.39 -6.14
N THR A 34 -7.41 2.83 -5.93
CA THR A 34 -8.06 2.85 -4.61
C THR A 34 -9.49 2.35 -4.76
N VAL A 35 -9.89 1.35 -3.97
CA VAL A 35 -11.31 0.96 -3.90
C VAL A 35 -12.01 1.95 -2.98
N VAL A 36 -13.01 2.67 -3.48
CA VAL A 36 -13.61 3.81 -2.76
C VAL A 36 -15.06 3.56 -2.33
N ALA A 37 -15.74 2.62 -2.98
CA ALA A 37 -17.11 2.24 -2.69
C ALA A 37 -17.37 0.84 -3.30
N PRO A 38 -18.51 0.19 -2.97
CA PRO A 38 -18.89 -1.07 -3.60
C PRO A 38 -18.90 -0.93 -5.12
N PHE A 39 -18.17 -1.81 -5.80
CA PHE A 39 -18.05 -1.82 -7.26
C PHE A 39 -17.43 -0.56 -7.88
N GLU A 40 -16.80 0.31 -7.09
CA GLU A 40 -16.21 1.57 -7.56
C GLU A 40 -14.72 1.64 -7.22
N ILE A 41 -13.92 1.81 -8.27
CA ILE A 41 -12.47 1.91 -8.20
C ILE A 41 -12.05 3.30 -8.66
N GLU A 42 -11.34 4.03 -7.82
CA GLU A 42 -10.54 5.16 -8.23
C GLU A 42 -9.29 4.68 -8.95
N VAL A 43 -9.04 5.24 -10.13
CA VAL A 43 -7.85 4.97 -10.92
C VAL A 43 -7.17 6.28 -11.29
N CYS A 44 -5.91 6.41 -10.89
CA CYS A 44 -5.09 7.57 -11.13
C CYS A 44 -3.93 7.20 -12.08
N ASN A 45 -3.71 8.02 -13.12
CA ASN A 45 -2.53 7.89 -13.97
C ASN A 45 -1.37 8.68 -13.36
N ALA A 46 -0.53 7.99 -12.59
CA ALA A 46 0.61 8.57 -11.89
C ALA A 46 1.75 9.01 -12.83
N SER A 47 1.71 8.71 -14.14
CA SER A 47 2.71 9.21 -15.09
C SER A 47 2.68 10.73 -15.26
N TYR A 48 1.59 11.40 -14.85
CA TYR A 48 1.47 12.86 -14.90
C TYR A 48 2.16 13.58 -13.73
N GLY A 49 2.81 12.86 -12.82
CA GLY A 49 3.60 13.46 -11.74
C GLY A 49 2.75 14.34 -10.82
N PHE A 50 3.09 15.62 -10.69
CA PHE A 50 2.36 16.55 -9.83
C PHE A 50 0.92 16.83 -10.30
N GLU A 51 0.63 16.63 -11.59
CA GLU A 51 -0.71 16.80 -12.18
C GLU A 51 -1.56 15.53 -12.06
N LYS A 52 -1.07 14.47 -11.41
CA LYS A 52 -1.76 13.17 -11.37
C LYS A 52 -3.20 13.25 -10.86
N ASN A 53 -3.48 14.20 -9.96
CA ASN A 53 -4.81 14.40 -9.37
C ASN A 53 -5.85 14.82 -10.42
N GLU A 54 -5.45 15.53 -11.48
CA GLU A 54 -6.32 15.87 -12.62
C GLU A 54 -6.56 14.68 -13.56
N HIS A 55 -5.83 13.59 -13.34
CA HIS A 55 -5.87 12.35 -14.08
C HIS A 55 -6.37 11.17 -13.23
N THR A 56 -7.20 11.49 -12.24
CA THR A 56 -7.96 10.55 -11.43
C THR A 56 -9.38 10.41 -11.95
N TYR A 57 -9.82 9.16 -12.15
CA TYR A 57 -11.16 8.83 -12.65
C TYR A 57 -11.77 7.69 -11.83
N ARG A 58 -13.09 7.54 -11.92
CA ARG A 58 -13.82 6.41 -11.35
C ARG A 58 -14.08 5.38 -12.44
N VAL A 59 -13.87 4.11 -12.10
CA VAL A 59 -14.24 2.96 -12.90
C VAL A 59 -15.24 2.15 -12.11
N MET A 60 -16.39 1.88 -12.73
CA MET A 60 -17.39 0.99 -12.17
C MET A 60 -17.15 -0.42 -12.69
N VAL A 61 -17.27 -1.40 -11.81
CA VAL A 61 -17.24 -2.83 -12.15
C VAL A 61 -18.62 -3.45 -11.93
N ASP A 62 -18.93 -4.56 -12.59
CA ASP A 62 -20.13 -5.35 -12.28
C ASP A 62 -19.88 -6.38 -11.16
N GLU A 63 -20.89 -7.19 -10.87
CA GLU A 63 -20.84 -8.26 -9.85
C GLU A 63 -19.78 -9.32 -10.17
N GLN A 64 -19.39 -9.45 -11.43
CA GLN A 64 -18.38 -10.37 -11.94
C GLN A 64 -16.97 -9.75 -11.92
N GLY A 65 -16.85 -8.47 -11.52
CA GLY A 65 -15.61 -7.72 -11.52
C GLY A 65 -15.18 -7.26 -12.91
N ILE A 66 -16.09 -7.19 -13.88
CA ILE A 66 -15.80 -6.71 -15.23
C ILE A 66 -15.99 -5.18 -15.24
N PRO A 67 -15.00 -4.39 -15.72
CA PRO A 67 -15.19 -2.95 -15.86
C PRO A 67 -16.30 -2.61 -16.85
N VAL A 68 -17.32 -1.87 -16.40
CA VAL A 68 -18.51 -1.53 -17.22
C VAL A 68 -18.59 -0.05 -17.58
N SER A 69 -18.03 0.86 -16.78
CA SER A 69 -18.03 2.28 -17.12
C SER A 69 -16.85 3.04 -16.53
N CYS A 70 -16.57 4.22 -17.06
CA CYS A 70 -15.54 5.12 -16.55
C CYS A 70 -15.93 6.59 -16.68
N THR A 71 -15.58 7.43 -15.70
CA THR A 71 -15.91 8.86 -15.70
C THR A 71 -15.01 9.71 -16.60
N CYS A 72 -14.04 9.12 -17.31
CA CYS A 72 -13.16 9.91 -18.17
C CYS A 72 -13.89 10.37 -19.45
N LYS A 73 -13.57 11.58 -19.91
CA LYS A 73 -14.07 12.14 -21.18
C LYS A 73 -13.84 11.19 -22.36
N GLY A 74 -12.72 10.46 -22.33
CA GLY A 74 -12.37 9.47 -23.34
C GLY A 74 -13.44 8.40 -23.50
N PHE A 75 -13.96 7.88 -22.37
CA PHE A 75 -14.98 6.84 -22.36
C PHE A 75 -16.28 7.37 -22.94
N THR A 76 -16.79 8.49 -22.40
CA THR A 76 -18.06 9.09 -22.80
C THR A 76 -18.13 9.40 -24.30
N HIS A 77 -17.06 9.96 -24.88
CA HIS A 77 -17.10 10.46 -26.25
C HIS A 77 -16.62 9.47 -27.32
N TYR A 78 -15.72 8.55 -26.97
CA TYR A 78 -15.03 7.73 -27.98
C TYR A 78 -15.17 6.22 -27.77
N HIS A 79 -15.36 5.75 -26.54
CA HIS A 79 -15.34 4.30 -26.27
C HIS A 79 -16.74 3.73 -26.01
N SER A 80 -17.52 4.36 -25.13
CA SER A 80 -18.89 3.92 -24.81
C SER A 80 -19.79 3.80 -26.05
N PRO A 81 -19.81 4.77 -26.99
CA PRO A 81 -20.63 4.65 -28.20
C PRO A 81 -20.24 3.48 -29.11
N ASN A 82 -19.00 2.97 -28.97
CA ASN A 82 -18.44 1.90 -29.79
C ASN A 82 -18.35 0.57 -29.02
N GLY A 83 -18.90 0.48 -27.79
CA GLY A 83 -18.80 -0.72 -26.95
C GLY A 83 -17.39 -1.07 -26.47
N ARG A 84 -16.43 -0.14 -26.59
CA ARG A 84 -15.03 -0.36 -26.24
C ARG A 84 -14.72 0.09 -24.82
N VAL A 85 -13.66 -0.45 -24.24
CA VAL A 85 -13.14 0.03 -22.97
C VAL A 85 -12.14 1.16 -23.16
N CYS A 86 -12.15 2.12 -22.24
CA CYS A 86 -11.13 3.17 -22.23
C CYS A 86 -9.84 2.69 -21.55
N LYS A 87 -8.76 3.49 -21.65
CA LYS A 87 -7.47 3.14 -21.03
C LYS A 87 -7.56 2.85 -19.53
N HIS A 88 -8.46 3.53 -18.81
CA HIS A 88 -8.58 3.39 -17.36
C HIS A 88 -9.23 2.07 -16.97
N MET A 89 -10.30 1.69 -17.66
CA MET A 89 -10.97 0.39 -17.49
C MET A 89 -10.01 -0.76 -17.80
N LEU A 90 -9.25 -0.63 -18.90
CA LEU A 90 -8.24 -1.61 -19.25
C LEU A 90 -7.10 -1.67 -18.23
N ALA A 91 -6.67 -0.54 -17.67
CA ALA A 91 -5.65 -0.51 -16.62
C ALA A 91 -6.12 -1.21 -15.34
N VAL A 92 -7.37 -1.00 -14.93
CA VAL A 92 -7.98 -1.72 -13.80
C VAL A 92 -7.96 -3.23 -14.05
N ALA A 93 -8.36 -3.68 -15.25
CA ALA A 93 -8.40 -5.11 -15.57
C ALA A 93 -7.01 -5.76 -15.71
N VAL A 94 -6.04 -5.07 -16.32
CA VAL A 94 -4.72 -5.64 -16.66
C VAL A 94 -3.70 -5.42 -15.55
N ILE A 95 -3.63 -4.23 -14.98
CA ILE A 95 -2.63 -3.85 -13.97
C ILE A 95 -3.16 -4.10 -12.56
N GLY A 96 -4.39 -3.68 -12.28
CA GLY A 96 -5.06 -3.97 -11.00
C GLY A 96 -5.38 -5.45 -10.84
N GLY A 97 -5.77 -6.09 -11.94
CA GLY A 97 -5.93 -7.53 -12.04
C GLY A 97 -7.04 -8.09 -11.13
N PRO A 98 -7.10 -9.42 -10.98
CA PRO A 98 -8.15 -10.08 -10.21
C PRO A 98 -8.21 -9.64 -8.74
N THR A 99 -7.08 -9.31 -8.12
CA THR A 99 -7.03 -8.90 -6.71
C THR A 99 -7.82 -7.61 -6.49
N LEU A 100 -7.56 -6.57 -7.29
CA LEU A 100 -8.26 -5.30 -7.19
C LEU A 100 -9.75 -5.44 -7.51
N LEU A 101 -10.07 -6.18 -8.57
CA LEU A 101 -11.45 -6.40 -9.01
C LEU A 101 -12.26 -7.15 -7.95
N ASN A 102 -11.72 -8.23 -7.40
CA ASN A 102 -12.37 -8.98 -6.32
C ASN A 102 -12.52 -8.14 -5.05
N ALA A 103 -11.54 -7.28 -4.73
CA ALA A 103 -11.63 -6.37 -3.59
C ALA A 103 -12.77 -5.34 -3.76
N ALA A 104 -12.97 -4.81 -4.98
CA ALA A 104 -14.08 -3.90 -5.28
C ALA A 104 -15.44 -4.59 -5.20
N VAL A 105 -15.54 -5.84 -5.66
CA VAL A 105 -16.76 -6.66 -5.57
C VAL A 105 -17.06 -7.05 -4.11
N ALA A 106 -16.03 -7.37 -3.32
CA ALA A 106 -16.17 -7.76 -1.92
C ALA A 106 -16.26 -6.57 -0.95
N PHE A 107 -16.23 -5.34 -1.45
CA PHE A 107 -16.24 -4.14 -0.62
C PHE A 107 -17.56 -4.05 0.16
N SER A 108 -17.46 -4.13 1.49
CA SER A 108 -18.62 -3.95 2.38
C SER A 108 -18.90 -2.46 2.58
N PRO A 109 -20.16 -2.00 2.37
CA PRO A 109 -20.53 -0.60 2.57
C PRO A 109 -20.45 -0.14 4.03
N HIS A 110 -20.25 -1.06 4.99
CA HIS A 110 -20.10 -0.78 6.42
C HIS A 110 -18.65 -0.57 6.88
N SER A 111 -17.75 -0.24 5.96
CA SER A 111 -16.43 0.28 6.33
C SER A 111 -16.58 1.74 6.74
N GLU A 112 -17.34 2.01 7.81
CA GLU A 112 -17.09 3.25 8.55
C GLU A 112 -15.62 3.19 8.97
N PRO A 113 -14.85 4.29 8.87
CA PRO A 113 -13.61 4.34 9.63
C PRO A 113 -14.03 3.97 11.05
N SER A 114 -13.40 2.96 11.64
CA SER A 114 -13.45 2.74 13.07
C SER A 114 -12.76 3.95 13.71
N GLY A 115 -13.47 5.08 13.67
CA GLY A 115 -13.27 6.24 14.49
C GLY A 115 -14.00 5.93 15.78
N GLU A 116 -13.44 4.99 16.53
CA GLU A 116 -13.46 5.21 17.96
C GLU A 116 -12.78 6.58 18.13
N THR A 117 -13.59 7.58 18.47
CA THR A 117 -13.11 8.83 19.03
C THR A 117 -12.48 8.50 20.38
N GLU A 118 -11.33 7.83 20.34
CA GLU A 118 -10.40 7.83 21.46
C GLU A 118 -9.86 9.26 21.52
N THR A 119 -10.44 10.03 22.42
CA THR A 119 -9.96 11.34 22.86
C THR A 119 -8.64 11.21 23.64
N GLU A 120 -7.76 10.31 23.23
CA GLU A 120 -6.40 10.24 23.73
C GLU A 120 -5.55 11.12 22.82
N THR A 121 -5.05 12.20 23.41
CA THR A 121 -4.11 13.08 22.72
C THR A 121 -2.90 12.26 22.27
N MET A 122 -2.26 12.65 21.16
CA MET A 122 -1.07 11.94 20.62
C MET A 122 0.07 11.76 21.65
N TYR A 123 0.04 12.56 22.72
CA TYR A 123 0.93 12.48 23.87
C TYR A 123 0.69 11.25 24.75
N GLU A 124 -0.56 10.79 24.88
CA GLU A 124 -0.96 9.66 25.73
C GLU A 124 -0.54 8.32 25.12
N ARG A 125 -0.55 8.24 23.78
CA ARG A 125 -0.09 7.09 22.98
C ARG A 125 1.42 6.93 22.88
N LEU A 126 2.20 7.94 23.29
CA LEU A 126 3.67 7.93 23.26
C LEU A 126 4.28 7.70 24.65
N LYS A 127 3.62 6.93 25.51
CA LYS A 127 4.23 6.50 26.77
C LYS A 127 5.22 5.35 26.49
N PRO A 128 6.53 5.55 26.67
CA PRO A 128 7.46 4.44 26.72
C PRO A 128 7.09 3.56 27.92
N ASP A 129 7.11 2.24 27.73
CA ASP A 129 6.80 1.25 28.77
C ASP A 129 7.87 1.15 29.87
N GLY A 130 8.94 1.95 29.76
CA GLY A 130 9.85 2.29 30.85
C GLY A 130 10.15 1.09 31.73
N GLY A 131 10.63 0.00 31.12
CA GLY A 131 10.79 -1.29 31.78
C GLY A 131 11.40 -1.14 33.17
N ALA A 132 10.64 -1.56 34.19
CA ALA A 132 11.13 -1.58 35.55
C ALA A 132 12.07 -2.78 35.72
N PRO A 133 13.32 -2.61 36.17
CA PRO A 133 14.12 -3.75 36.57
C PRO A 133 13.50 -4.35 37.84
N GLU A 134 13.25 -5.66 37.82
CA GLU A 134 12.98 -6.42 39.04
C GLU A 134 14.17 -6.24 39.99
N ALA A 135 13.86 -5.83 41.22
CA ALA A 135 14.84 -5.62 42.26
C ALA A 135 15.53 -6.95 42.62
N THR A 136 16.80 -7.08 42.25
CA THR A 136 17.71 -8.04 42.88
C THR A 136 18.88 -7.30 43.52
N VAL A 137 18.81 -7.29 44.85
CA VAL A 137 19.84 -7.19 45.89
C VAL A 137 21.29 -7.02 45.42
N GLU A 138 21.89 -5.98 45.99
CA GLU A 138 23.29 -5.54 45.91
C GLU A 138 24.33 -6.66 46.10
N THR A 139 25.43 -6.59 45.34
CA THR A 139 26.74 -7.02 45.84
C THR A 139 27.80 -6.12 45.21
N GLU A 140 28.48 -5.35 46.06
CA GLU A 140 29.59 -4.48 45.73
C GLU A 140 30.81 -5.31 45.30
N THR A 141 31.31 -5.09 44.08
CA THR A 141 32.72 -5.38 43.72
C THR A 141 33.19 -4.35 42.69
N GLU A 142 33.98 -3.40 43.18
CA GLU A 142 35.06 -2.62 42.54
C GLU A 142 34.86 -2.21 41.06
N ALA A 143 34.61 -0.91 40.88
CA ALA A 143 34.53 -0.25 39.58
C ALA A 143 35.93 -0.09 38.97
N GLU A 144 36.21 -0.80 37.88
CA GLU A 144 37.20 -0.37 36.89
C GLU A 144 36.51 0.69 36.03
N THR A 145 36.59 1.94 36.47
CA THR A 145 35.97 3.07 35.77
C THR A 145 36.70 3.39 34.48
N CYS A 146 35.95 3.66 33.41
CA CYS A 146 36.52 4.28 32.23
C CYS A 146 37.12 5.66 32.61
N PRO A 147 38.04 6.25 31.82
CA PRO A 147 38.64 7.55 32.13
C PRO A 147 37.66 8.73 32.23
N ASN A 148 36.36 8.49 32.00
CA ASN A 148 35.26 9.43 32.19
C ASN A 148 34.26 8.97 33.29
N ASP A 149 34.65 8.02 34.14
CA ASP A 149 33.87 7.45 35.26
C ASP A 149 32.49 6.87 34.87
N ASP A 150 32.36 6.34 33.64
CA ASP A 150 31.18 5.59 33.20
C ASP A 150 31.44 4.06 33.29
N PRO A 151 30.66 3.30 34.09
CA PRO A 151 30.82 1.86 34.27
C PRO A 151 30.29 1.01 33.10
N HIS A 152 29.79 1.62 32.02
CA HIS A 152 29.19 0.93 30.87
C HIS A 152 29.99 1.10 29.56
N CYS A 153 31.26 1.53 29.64
CA CYS A 153 32.08 1.81 28.46
C CYS A 153 33.44 1.09 28.54
N ASP A 154 33.63 0.06 27.70
CA ASP A 154 34.85 -0.77 27.68
C ASP A 154 36.06 -0.14 26.94
N GLY A 155 36.01 1.14 26.57
CA GLY A 155 37.14 1.86 25.95
C GLY A 155 37.41 1.47 24.48
N PRO A 156 38.44 2.06 23.85
CA PRO A 156 38.63 2.04 22.38
C PRO A 156 39.17 0.72 21.81
N ASP A 157 39.54 -0.23 22.65
CA ASP A 157 40.09 -1.54 22.26
C ASP A 157 39.16 -2.71 22.63
N ALA A 158 37.91 -2.42 23.01
CA ALA A 158 36.88 -3.43 23.24
C ALA A 158 36.27 -3.99 21.95
N GLU A 159 35.70 -5.19 22.04
CA GLU A 159 34.93 -5.78 20.93
C GLU A 159 33.53 -5.16 20.77
N GLU A 160 33.07 -4.40 21.77
CA GLU A 160 31.85 -3.60 21.73
C GLU A 160 32.16 -2.13 21.39
N LEU A 161 31.22 -1.44 20.72
CA LEU A 161 31.43 -0.09 20.19
C LEU A 161 31.74 0.91 21.31
N CYS A 162 32.94 1.49 21.29
CA CYS A 162 33.33 2.54 22.24
C CYS A 162 32.44 3.80 22.15
N CYS A 163 32.33 4.54 23.26
CA CYS A 163 31.59 5.78 23.28
C CYS A 163 32.23 6.86 22.38
N PHE A 164 31.42 7.83 21.97
CA PHE A 164 31.82 8.85 21.00
C PHE A 164 33.00 9.72 21.49
N GLU A 165 33.08 10.01 22.79
CA GLU A 165 34.21 10.76 23.37
C GLU A 165 35.53 9.97 23.33
N CYS A 166 35.50 8.64 23.55
CA CYS A 166 36.67 7.77 23.38
C CYS A 166 37.08 7.65 21.90
N TYR A 167 36.11 7.69 20.99
CA TYR A 167 36.37 7.73 19.55
C TYR A 167 37.07 9.03 19.12
N LEU A 168 36.69 10.17 19.71
CA LEU A 168 37.25 11.49 19.38
C LEU A 168 38.64 11.76 19.96
N SER A 169 39.05 11.02 20.99
CA SER A 169 40.35 11.16 21.65
C SER A 169 41.47 10.30 21.01
N ARG A 170 41.18 9.66 19.87
CA ARG A 170 42.15 8.96 19.02
C ARG A 170 42.92 9.88 18.08
#